data_AF-X0ZYI0-F1
#
_entry.id   AF-X0ZYI0-F1
#
_cell.length_a   1.000
_cell.length_b   1.000
_cell.length_c   1.000
_cell.angle_alpha   90.00
_cell.angle_beta   90.00
_cell.angle_gamma   90.00
#
_symmetry.space_group_name_H-M   'P 1'
#
loop_
_entity.id
_entity.type
_entity.pdbx_description
1 polymer ?
#
loop_
_entity_poly.entity_id
_entity_poly.type
_entity_poly.pdbx_seq_one_letter_code
_entity_poly.pdbx_strand_id
1 'polypeptide(L)' 'MTRLPGPDEGAGSAARSRQAELTKPPGSLGRLEDLAVWLARWQGRSPPSA' A
#
# COMPACT_ATOMS: atom_id res chain seq x y z
N MET A 1 18.94 6.15 18.75
CA MET A 1 18.06 5.95 17.58
C MET A 1 16.67 5.61 18.10
N THR A 2 15.86 6.65 18.29
CA THR A 2 14.53 6.56 18.91
C THR A 2 13.60 5.77 18.01
N ARG A 3 12.86 4.82 18.61
CA ARG A 3 11.95 3.84 17.99
C ARG A 3 11.26 4.35 16.73
N LEU A 4 11.53 3.71 15.59
CA LEU A 4 10.72 3.89 14.38
C LEU A 4 9.32 3.33 14.64
N PRO A 5 8.23 4.00 14.20
CA PRO A 5 6.90 3.43 14.28
C PRO A 5 6.86 2.12 13.49
N GLY A 6 6.01 1.18 13.94
CA GLY A 6 5.70 0.00 13.15
C GLY A 6 4.93 0.38 11.87
N PRO A 7 4.82 -0.54 10.90
CA PRO A 7 4.00 -0.33 9.71
C PRO A 7 2.53 -0.10 10.08
N ASP A 8 1.87 0.81 9.37
CA ASP A 8 0.43 1.02 9.46
C ASP A 8 -0.33 -0.03 8.63
N GLU A 9 -0.86 -1.05 9.30
CA GLU A 9 -1.64 -2.10 8.64
C GLU A 9 -2.99 -1.62 8.09
N GLY A 10 -3.55 -0.55 8.67
CA GLY A 10 -4.77 0.10 8.16
C GLY A 10 -4.53 0.72 6.79
N ALA A 11 -3.44 1.47 6.65
CA ALA A 11 -3.00 2.01 5.36
C ALA A 11 -2.71 0.91 4.33
N GLY A 12 -2.08 -0.19 4.75
CA GLY A 12 -1.85 -1.36 3.91
C GLY A 12 -3.15 -2.03 3.41
N SER A 13 -4.13 -2.20 4.30
CA SER A 13 -5.45 -2.75 3.96
C SER A 13 -6.23 -1.84 2.99
N ALA A 14 -6.21 -0.53 3.25
CA ALA A 14 -6.83 0.46 2.37
C ALA A 14 -6.19 0.48 0.98
N ALA A 15 -4.86 0.37 0.90
CA ALA A 15 -4.14 0.29 -0.38
C ALA A 15 -4.49 -0.98 -1.17
N ARG A 16 -4.60 -2.13 -0.50
CA ARG A 16 -5.02 -3.39 -1.14
C ARG A 16 -6.46 -3.32 -1.65
N SER A 17 -7.37 -2.75 -0.87
CA SER A 17 -8.77 -2.58 -1.27
C SER A 17 -8.89 -1.68 -2.50
N ARG A 18 -8.20 -0.54 -2.50
CA ARG A 18 -8.15 0.35 -3.67
C ARG A 18 -7.60 -0.34 -4.92
N GLN A 19 -6.57 -1.20 -4.79
CA GLN A 19 -6.02 -1.94 -5.94
C GLN A 19 -7.03 -2.90 -6.58
N ALA A 20 -7.97 -3.44 -5.81
CA ALA A 20 -9.04 -4.30 -6.30
C ALA A 20 -10.16 -3.50 -7.03
N GLU A 21 -10.30 -2.21 -6.73
CA GLU A 21 -11.28 -1.31 -7.35
C GLU A 21 -10.78 -0.61 -8.63
N LEU A 22 -9.48 -0.74 -8.94
CA LEU A 22 -8.93 -0.16 -10.16
C LEU A 22 -9.49 -0.85 -11.41
N THR A 23 -9.58 -0.12 -12.51
CA THR A 23 -10.03 -0.62 -13.83
C THR A 23 -9.06 -1.59 -14.49
N LYS A 24 -7.98 -1.97 -13.79
CA LYS A 24 -7.03 -3.00 -14.22
C LYS A 24 -7.58 -4.40 -13.91
N PRO A 25 -7.21 -5.44 -14.68
CA PRO A 25 -7.43 -6.80 -14.23
C PRO A 25 -6.69 -7.03 -12.89
N PRO A 26 -7.27 -7.80 -11.95
CA PRO A 26 -6.58 -8.17 -10.72
C PRO A 26 -5.19 -8.76 -10.99
N GLY A 27 -4.17 -8.30 -10.26
CA GLY A 27 -2.79 -8.78 -10.39
C GLY A 27 -2.03 -8.32 -11.64
N SER A 28 -2.64 -7.54 -12.54
CA SER A 28 -1.98 -7.15 -13.81
C SER A 28 -0.76 -6.24 -13.63
N LEU A 29 -0.59 -5.62 -12.45
CA LEU A 29 0.58 -4.80 -12.14
C LEU A 29 1.66 -5.58 -11.36
N GLY A 30 1.39 -6.83 -10.97
CA GLY A 30 2.32 -7.71 -10.28
C GLY A 30 2.99 -7.05 -9.08
N ARG A 31 4.33 -7.00 -9.08
CA ARG A 31 5.14 -6.45 -7.98
C ARG A 31 4.85 -4.98 -7.66
N LEU A 32 4.30 -4.19 -8.60
CA LEU A 32 3.92 -2.81 -8.32
C LEU A 32 2.74 -2.73 -7.35
N GLU A 33 1.86 -3.74 -7.32
CA GLU A 33 0.76 -3.80 -6.34
C GLU A 33 1.31 -4.00 -4.93
N ASP A 34 2.28 -4.91 -4.78
CA ASP A 34 2.96 -5.17 -3.51
C ASP A 34 3.75 -3.95 -3.02
N LEU A 35 4.46 -3.28 -3.92
CA LEU A 35 5.22 -2.07 -3.60
C LEU A 35 4.30 -0.93 -3.16
N ALA A 36 3.15 -0.74 -3.82
CA ALA A 36 2.18 0.28 -3.41
C ALA A 36 1.64 0.01 -2.00
N VAL A 37 1.31 -1.24 -1.67
CA VAL A 37 0.85 -1.62 -0.32
C VAL A 37 1.98 -1.45 0.72
N TRP A 38 3.20 -1.83 0.38
CA TRP A 38 4.36 -1.66 1.25
C TRP A 38 4.65 -0.18 1.53
N LEU A 39 4.63 0.68 0.51
CA LEU A 39 4.79 2.12 0.67
C LEU A 39 3.67 2.72 1.51
N ALA A 40 2.42 2.30 1.31
CA ALA A 40 1.29 2.79 2.09
C ALA A 40 1.45 2.48 3.59
N ARG A 41 1.91 1.28 3.93
CA ARG A 41 2.19 0.88 5.33
C ARG A 41 3.22 1.79 6.00
N TRP A 42 4.29 2.12 5.31
CA TRP A 42 5.37 2.93 5.89
C TRP A 42 5.12 4.43 5.84
N GLN A 43 4.26 4.89 4.94
CA GLN A 43 3.83 6.29 4.88
C GLN A 43 2.55 6.59 5.71
N GLY A 44 1.87 5.56 6.23
CA GLY A 44 0.63 5.70 6.98
C GLY A 44 -0.52 6.30 6.15
N ARG A 45 -0.52 6.08 4.82
CA ARG A 45 -1.54 6.64 3.92
C ARG A 45 -1.84 5.76 2.71
N SER A 46 -3.08 5.82 2.24
CA SER A 46 -3.51 5.25 0.96
C SER A 46 -4.29 6.32 0.16
N PRO A 47 -3.95 6.58 -1.12
CA PRO A 47 -2.80 6.02 -1.84
C PRO A 47 -1.47 6.55 -1.29
N PRO A 48 -0.36 5.81 -1.46
CA PRO A 48 0.98 6.31 -1.10
C PRO A 48 1.43 7.45 -2.03
N SER A 49 2.46 8.18 -1.59
CA SER A 49 3.24 9.10 -2.41
C SER A 49 4.24 8.34 -3.25
N ALA A 50 4.41 8.77 -4.49
CA ALA A 50 5.69 8.61 -5.18
C ALA A 50 6.79 9.43 -4.49
#